data_AF-A0A7Y7ZH74-F1
#
_entry.id   AF-A0A7Y7ZH74-F1
#
_cell.length_a   1.000
_cell.length_b   1.000
_cell.length_c   1.000
_cell.angle_alpha   90.00
_cell.angle_beta   90.00
_cell.angle_gamma   90.00
#
_symmetry.space_group_name_H-M   'P 1'
#
loop_
_entity.id
_entity.type
_entity.pdbx_description
1 polymer ?
#
loop_
_entity_poly.entity_id
_entity_poly.type
_entity_poly.pdbx_seq_one_letter_code
_entity_poly.pdbx_strand_id
1 'polypeptide(L)' 'MTTALQQPSLSSQCMAEFLGTALLIFFGTGCVAALKVAGASFGLWEISIIWGIGVSMAI' A
#
# COMPACT_ATOMS: atom_id res chain seq x y z
N MET A 1 25.39 16.27 -19.32
CA MET A 1 24.27 17.10 -18.83
C MET A 1 23.77 16.47 -17.56
N THR A 2 24.14 17.03 -16.41
CA THR A 2 23.65 16.61 -15.09
C THR A 2 22.31 17.30 -14.85
N THR A 3 21.21 16.56 -14.99
CA THR A 3 19.88 17.04 -14.59
C THR A 3 19.83 17.10 -13.07
N ALA A 4 19.97 18.29 -12.49
CA ALA A 4 19.59 18.51 -11.10
C ALA A 4 18.07 18.32 -11.00
N LEU A 5 17.62 17.20 -10.43
CA LEU A 5 16.20 16.94 -10.22
C LEU A 5 15.68 17.96 -9.20
N GLN A 6 14.77 18.83 -9.65
CA GLN A 6 14.09 19.77 -8.77
C GLN A 6 13.37 18.99 -7.67
N GLN A 7 13.66 19.31 -6.41
CA GLN A 7 13.07 18.62 -5.28
C GLN A 7 11.55 18.81 -5.29
N PRO A 8 10.74 17.74 -5.13
CA PRO A 8 9.29 17.86 -5.06
C PRO A 8 8.88 18.72 -3.86
N SER A 9 7.81 19.50 -4.00
CA SER A 9 7.29 20.30 -2.88
C SER A 9 6.90 19.42 -1.70
N LEU A 10 6.93 19.98 -0.48
CA LEU A 10 6.49 19.27 0.72
C LEU A 10 5.05 18.74 0.57
N SER A 11 4.17 19.52 -0.04
CA SER A 11 2.79 19.09 -0.31
C SER A 11 2.72 17.86 -1.20
N SER A 12 3.58 17.76 -2.22
CA SER A 12 3.64 16.59 -3.11
C SER A 12 4.18 15.35 -2.38
N GLN A 13 5.17 15.53 -1.52
CA GLN A 13 5.73 14.43 -0.71
C GLN A 13 4.66 13.90 0.28
N CYS A 14 3.97 14.79 1.00
CA CYS A 14 2.90 14.38 1.90
C CYS A 14 1.73 13.70 1.16
N MET A 15 1.39 14.15 -0.05
CA MET A 15 0.37 13.51 -0.88
C MET A 15 0.79 12.10 -1.29
N ALA A 16 2.06 11.92 -1.68
CA ALA A 16 2.61 10.61 -2.05
C ALA A 16 2.55 9.64 -0.86
N GLU A 17 3.01 10.07 0.33
CA GLU A 17 2.96 9.25 1.56
C GLU A 17 1.52 8.89 1.96
N PHE A 18 0.60 9.86 1.85
CA PHE A 18 -0.82 9.62 2.12
C PHE A 18 -1.41 8.58 1.18
N LEU A 19 -1.14 8.68 -0.12
CA LEU A 19 -1.64 7.75 -1.13
C LEU A 19 -1.00 6.36 -0.99
N GLY A 20 0.31 6.28 -0.74
CA GLY A 20 1.01 5.02 -0.49
C GLY A 20 0.46 4.31 0.74
N THR A 21 0.30 5.03 1.86
CA THR A 21 -0.27 4.47 3.09
C THR A 21 -1.73 4.04 2.89
N ALA A 22 -2.53 4.86 2.20
CA ALA A 22 -3.93 4.51 1.90
C ALA A 22 -4.02 3.22 1.07
N LEU A 23 -3.14 3.06 0.07
CA LEU A 23 -3.08 1.87 -0.77
C LEU A 23 -2.67 0.62 0.02
N LEU A 24 -1.64 0.74 0.86
CA LEU A 24 -1.21 -0.34 1.76
C LEU A 24 -2.35 -0.81 2.67
N ILE A 25 -3.02 0.14 3.34
CA ILE A 25 -4.13 -0.16 4.26
C ILE A 25 -5.33 -0.72 3.50
N PHE A 26 -5.64 -0.21 2.31
CA PHE A 26 -6.74 -0.70 1.49
C PHE A 26 -6.60 -2.19 1.17
N PHE A 27 -5.45 -2.63 0.67
CA PHE A 27 -5.22 -4.05 0.38
C PHE A 27 -5.06 -4.90 1.65
N GLY A 28 -4.25 -4.42 2.60
CA GLY A 28 -3.94 -5.15 3.83
C GLY A 28 -5.18 -5.39 4.69
N THR A 29 -5.94 -4.34 5.01
CA THR A 29 -7.17 -4.49 5.80
C THR A 29 -8.33 -5.03 4.97
N GLY A 30 -8.36 -4.77 3.66
CA GLY A 30 -9.36 -5.31 2.74
C GLY A 30 -9.33 -6.84 2.67
N CYS A 31 -8.16 -7.47 2.62
CA CYS A 31 -8.08 -8.94 2.63
C CYS A 31 -8.51 -9.55 3.99
N VAL A 32 -8.25 -8.85 5.10
CA VAL A 32 -8.73 -9.26 6.43
C VAL A 32 -10.24 -9.11 6.53
N ALA A 33 -10.81 -8.04 5.97
CA ALA A 33 -12.26 -7.85 5.88
C ALA A 33 -12.91 -8.92 4.98
N ALA A 34 -12.27 -9.29 3.87
CA ALA A 34 -12.72 -10.39 3.02
C ALA A 34 -12.73 -11.73 3.79
N LEU A 35 -11.69 -12.02 4.57
CA LEU A 35 -11.63 -13.20 5.43
C LEU A 35 -12.71 -13.18 6.52
N LYS A 36 -12.91 -12.05 7.21
CA LYS A 36 -13.78 -11.99 8.39
C LYS A 36 -15.24 -11.72 8.12
N VAL A 37 -15.55 -10.91 7.11
CA VAL A 37 -16.91 -10.45 6.83
C VAL A 37 -17.46 -11.08 5.55
N ALA A 38 -16.64 -11.26 4.52
CA ALA A 38 -17.10 -11.83 3.24
C ALA A 38 -17.00 -13.37 3.15
N GLY A 39 -16.39 -14.02 4.14
CA GLY A 39 -16.26 -15.49 4.19
C GLY A 39 -15.22 -16.04 3.22
N ALA A 40 -14.27 -15.23 2.74
CA ALA A 40 -13.14 -15.72 1.95
C ALA A 40 -12.25 -16.62 2.81
N SER A 41 -11.72 -17.71 2.24
CA SER A 41 -10.82 -18.61 2.96
C SER A 41 -9.37 -18.25 2.65
N PHE A 42 -8.73 -17.49 3.55
CA PHE A 42 -7.31 -17.15 3.50
C PHE A 42 -6.58 -17.71 4.71
N GLY A 43 -5.39 -18.29 4.48
CA GLY A 43 -4.44 -18.59 5.53
C GLY A 43 -3.54 -17.40 5.84
N LEU A 44 -2.65 -17.59 6.83
CA LEU A 44 -1.72 -16.54 7.25
C LEU A 44 -0.69 -16.22 6.15
N TRP A 45 -0.31 -17.22 5.37
CA TRP A 45 0.63 -17.09 4.26
C TRP A 45 0.06 -16.18 3.15
N GLU A 46 -1.17 -16.44 2.71
CA GLU A 46 -1.83 -15.67 1.66
C GLU A 46 -2.01 -14.21 2.09
N ILE A 47 -2.44 -13.99 3.34
CA ILE A 47 -2.56 -12.63 3.91
C ILE A 47 -1.20 -11.93 3.93
N SER A 48 -0.14 -12.63 4.31
CA SER A 48 1.22 -12.05 4.36
C SER A 48 1.73 -11.65 2.98
N ILE A 49 1.43 -12.44 1.94
CA ILE A 49 1.74 -12.07 0.55
C ILE A 49 0.95 -10.85 0.11
N ILE A 50 -0.36 -10.78 0.40
CA ILE A 50 -1.20 -9.63 0.01
C ILE A 50 -0.67 -8.34 0.67
N TRP A 51 -0.27 -8.41 1.94
CA TRP A 51 0.40 -7.29 2.61
C TRP A 51 1.73 -6.92 1.92
N GLY A 52 2.57 -7.90 1.60
CA GLY A 52 3.84 -7.66 0.90
C GLY A 52 3.66 -6.97 -0.46
N ILE A 53 2.71 -7.47 -1.27
CA ILE A 53 2.36 -6.85 -2.57
C ILE A 53 1.82 -5.43 -2.36
N GLY A 54 0.99 -5.21 -1.35
CA GLY A 54 0.48 -3.88 -0.99
C GLY A 54 1.60 -2.88 -0.69
N VAL A 55 2.65 -3.31 0.03
CA VAL A 55 3.83 -2.46 0.30
C VAL A 55 4.59 -2.16 -1.00
N SER A 56 4.85 -3.17 -1.84
CA SER A 56 5.59 -2.99 -3.11
C SER A 56 4.87 -2.12 -4.13
N MET A 57 3.55 -1.95 -4.00
CA MET A 57 2.78 -1.01 -4.83
C MET A 57 2.71 0.39 -4.24
N ALA A 58 2.87 0.52 -2.92
CA ALA A 58 2.76 1.78 -2.20
C ALA A 58 4.04 2.62 -2.24
N ILE A 59 5.20 1.98 -2.44
CA ILE A 59 6.56 2.56 -2.38
C ILE A 59 7.35 2.08 -3.58
#